data_AF-K4LI67-F1
#
_entry.id   AF-K4LI67-F1
#
_cell.length_a   1.000
_cell.length_b   1.000
_cell.length_c   1.000
_cell.angle_alpha   90.00
_cell.angle_beta   90.00
_cell.angle_gamma   90.00
#
_symmetry.space_group_name_H-M   'P 1'
#
loop_
_entity.id
_entity.type
_entity.pdbx_description
1 polymer ?
#
loop_
_entity_poly.entity_id
_entity_poly.type
_entity_poly.pdbx_seq_one_letter_code
_entity_poly.pdbx_strand_id
1 'polypeptide(L)'
;MKVTRREFFKISGAAVATLPVLGFDLTPAMAQIGDYRIKNVQPVPTICPYCGCGCGLVVYAADGKVISTEGDPDHPINQGATCAKGASVFQLHDNPRRMTKPLYRAPYSDHWEEKDWDWVLNEIAQRIKKTRDETFITTEKVKTRDETGAEREIEITVNRTDAIATLGGAALDNEECYLYSKLARILGIVYVEHCARL
;
A
#
# COMPACT_ATOMS: atom_id res chain seq x y z
N MET A 1 -24.20 17.01 -47.84
CA MET A 1 -25.22 15.94 -47.71
C MET A 1 -25.39 15.65 -46.22
N LYS A 2 -26.56 15.86 -45.62
CA LYS A 2 -26.79 15.60 -44.18
C LYS A 2 -27.02 14.10 -44.02
N VAL A 3 -25.95 13.33 -43.76
CA VAL A 3 -26.07 11.89 -43.47
C VAL A 3 -26.56 11.73 -42.04
N THR A 4 -27.66 11.02 -41.85
CA THR A 4 -28.16 10.70 -40.52
C THR A 4 -27.29 9.62 -39.86
N ARG A 5 -27.24 9.55 -38.52
CA ARG A 5 -26.48 8.52 -37.79
C ARG A 5 -26.82 7.10 -38.28
N ARG A 6 -28.09 6.85 -38.62
CA ARG A 6 -28.57 5.55 -39.13
C ARG A 6 -28.08 5.25 -40.54
N GLU A 7 -28.07 6.24 -41.42
CA GLU A 7 -27.52 6.09 -42.77
C GLU A 7 -26.00 5.91 -42.74
N PHE A 8 -25.31 6.59 -41.83
CA PHE A 8 -23.88 6.40 -41.60
C PHE A 8 -23.58 4.93 -41.25
N PHE A 9 -24.28 4.35 -40.25
CA PHE A 9 -24.08 2.93 -39.91
C PHE A 9 -24.43 1.97 -41.06
N LYS A 10 -25.45 2.27 -41.87
CA LYS A 10 -25.80 1.45 -43.04
C LYS A 10 -24.72 1.51 -44.13
N ILE A 11 -24.21 2.71 -44.43
CA ILE A 11 -23.16 2.93 -45.44
C ILE A 11 -21.85 2.30 -44.97
N SER A 12 -21.46 2.50 -43.71
CA SER A 12 -20.26 1.89 -43.13
C SER A 12 -20.35 0.36 -43.10
N GLY A 13 -21.51 -0.20 -42.73
CA GLY A 13 -21.72 -1.65 -42.76
C GLY A 13 -21.63 -2.24 -44.17
N ALA A 14 -22.22 -1.55 -45.16
CA ALA A 14 -22.14 -1.95 -46.57
C ALA A 14 -20.70 -1.88 -47.11
N ALA A 15 -19.92 -0.86 -46.72
CA ALA A 15 -18.52 -0.71 -47.13
C ALA A 15 -17.60 -1.79 -46.52
N VAL A 16 -17.88 -2.26 -45.31
CA VAL A 16 -17.13 -3.37 -44.70
C VAL A 16 -17.47 -4.70 -45.39
N ALA A 17 -18.73 -4.91 -45.75
CA ALA A 17 -19.17 -6.14 -46.43
C ALA A 17 -18.59 -6.31 -47.85
N THR A 18 -18.12 -5.23 -48.49
CA THR A 18 -17.45 -5.29 -49.81
C THR A 18 -15.94 -5.54 -49.72
N LEU A 19 -15.33 -5.50 -48.53
CA LEU A 19 -13.89 -5.74 -48.36
C LEU A 19 -13.44 -7.12 -48.89
N PRO A 20 -14.16 -8.24 -48.67
CA PRO A 20 -13.80 -9.54 -49.25
C PRO A 20 -13.89 -9.55 -50.78
N VAL A 21 -14.86 -8.82 -51.34
CA VAL A 21 -15.05 -8.67 -52.80
C VAL A 21 -13.88 -7.88 -53.43
N LEU A 22 -13.26 -6.99 -52.67
CA LEU A 22 -12.06 -6.24 -53.05
C LEU A 22 -10.75 -7.00 -52.76
N GLY A 23 -10.82 -8.26 -52.32
CA GLY A 23 -9.65 -9.10 -52.06
C GLY A 23 -8.99 -8.89 -50.69
N PHE A 24 -9.63 -8.14 -49.79
CA PHE A 24 -9.16 -8.02 -48.40
C PHE A 24 -9.71 -9.18 -47.56
N ASP A 25 -8.82 -10.10 -47.19
CA ASP A 25 -9.12 -11.15 -46.21
C ASP A 25 -8.98 -10.59 -44.79
N LEU A 26 -10.09 -10.54 -44.05
CA LEU A 26 -10.14 -10.07 -42.67
C LEU A 26 -9.91 -11.19 -41.65
N THR A 27 -9.85 -12.46 -42.09
CA THR A 27 -9.61 -13.63 -41.23
C THR A 27 -8.30 -13.52 -40.44
N PRO A 28 -7.16 -13.07 -41.02
CA PRO A 28 -5.92 -12.86 -40.29
C PRO A 28 -6.05 -11.76 -39.22
N ALA A 29 -6.78 -10.68 -39.53
CA ALA A 29 -7.01 -9.57 -38.59
C ALA A 29 -7.89 -10.01 -37.40
N MET A 30 -8.87 -10.88 -37.62
CA MET A 30 -9.70 -11.45 -36.55
C MET A 30 -8.95 -12.51 -35.74
N ALA A 31 -8.10 -13.33 -36.38
CA ALA A 31 -7.28 -14.34 -35.72
C ALA A 31 -6.16 -13.74 -34.85
N GLN A 32 -5.73 -12.52 -35.15
CA GLN A 32 -4.70 -11.80 -34.40
C GLN A 32 -5.25 -11.10 -33.14
N ILE A 33 -6.57 -11.00 -32.98
CA ILE A 33 -7.20 -10.50 -31.75
C ILE A 33 -7.29 -11.67 -30.77
N GLY A 34 -6.16 -11.96 -30.12
CA GLY A 34 -6.16 -12.83 -28.95
C GLY A 34 -7.10 -12.27 -27.89
N ASP A 35 -7.75 -13.16 -27.11
CA ASP A 35 -8.59 -12.72 -26.00
C ASP A 35 -7.76 -11.88 -25.01
N TYR A 36 -8.31 -10.74 -24.58
CA TYR A 36 -7.66 -9.91 -23.57
C TYR A 36 -7.52 -10.70 -22.27
N ARG A 37 -6.36 -10.59 -21.62
CA ARG A 37 -6.10 -11.24 -20.32
C ARG A 37 -7.13 -10.91 -19.23
N ILE A 38 -7.78 -9.75 -19.35
CA ILE A 38 -8.80 -9.25 -18.41
C ILE A 38 -10.23 -9.60 -18.83
N LYS A 39 -10.42 -10.34 -19.93
CA LYS A 39 -11.75 -10.69 -20.45
C LYS A 39 -12.53 -11.46 -19.38
N ASN A 40 -13.75 -11.01 -19.11
CA ASN A 40 -14.65 -11.56 -18.07
C ASN A 40 -14.11 -11.50 -16.63
N VAL A 41 -13.07 -10.69 -16.37
CA VAL A 41 -12.56 -10.47 -15.01
C VAL A 41 -13.13 -9.15 -14.49
N GLN A 42 -13.73 -9.21 -13.30
CA GLN A 42 -14.28 -8.01 -12.67
C GLN A 42 -13.15 -7.11 -12.14
N PRO A 43 -13.12 -5.82 -12.52
CA PRO A 43 -12.17 -4.88 -11.94
C PRO A 43 -12.53 -4.57 -10.49
N VAL A 44 -11.52 -4.57 -9.62
CA VAL A 44 -11.64 -4.14 -8.22
C VAL A 44 -10.92 -2.80 -8.06
N PRO A 45 -11.62 -1.72 -7.67
CA PRO A 45 -11.00 -0.42 -7.48
C PRO A 45 -10.04 -0.41 -6.28
N THR A 46 -8.95 0.33 -6.40
CA THR A 46 -7.95 0.56 -5.35
C THR A 46 -7.27 1.92 -5.55
N ILE A 47 -6.40 2.32 -4.62
CA ILE A 47 -5.66 3.57 -4.69
C ILE A 47 -4.16 3.28 -4.86
N CYS A 48 -3.51 4.09 -5.69
CA CYS A 48 -2.07 4.02 -5.91
C CYS A 48 -1.27 4.22 -4.60
N PRO A 49 -0.38 3.29 -4.20
CA PRO A 49 0.26 3.30 -2.88
C PRO A 49 1.55 4.15 -2.82
N TYR A 50 1.77 5.06 -3.78
CA TYR A 50 3.06 5.76 -3.91
C TYR A 50 3.07 7.15 -3.27
N CYS A 51 2.52 8.14 -3.97
CA CYS A 51 2.56 9.55 -3.54
C CYS A 51 1.19 10.04 -3.11
N GLY A 52 1.14 11.22 -2.47
CA GLY A 52 -0.11 11.82 -1.99
C GLY A 52 -1.09 12.34 -3.05
N CYS A 53 -0.93 11.96 -4.33
CA CYS A 53 -1.87 12.34 -5.39
C CYS A 53 -3.18 11.54 -5.31
N GLY A 54 -3.13 10.31 -4.79
CA GLY A 54 -4.31 9.45 -4.66
C GLY A 54 -4.93 9.04 -6.00
N CYS A 55 -4.11 8.69 -7.01
CA CYS A 55 -4.62 8.16 -8.28
C CYS A 55 -5.43 6.86 -8.04
N GLY A 56 -6.63 6.78 -8.63
CA GLY A 56 -7.42 5.56 -8.66
C GLY A 56 -6.85 4.55 -9.64
N LEU A 57 -6.84 3.28 -9.24
CA LEU A 57 -6.42 2.13 -10.03
C LEU A 57 -7.52 1.08 -10.01
N VAL A 58 -7.53 0.20 -11.01
CA VAL A 58 -8.31 -1.04 -10.98
C VAL A 58 -7.38 -2.24 -11.03
N VAL A 59 -7.72 -3.26 -10.24
CA VAL A 59 -7.02 -4.54 -10.13
C VAL A 59 -7.89 -5.62 -10.73
N TYR A 60 -7.30 -6.44 -11.59
CA TYR A 60 -7.94 -7.63 -12.14
C TYR A 60 -7.32 -8.86 -11.48
N ALA A 61 -8.16 -9.71 -10.90
CA ALA A 61 -7.73 -10.94 -10.25
C ALA A 61 -8.52 -12.15 -10.76
N ALA A 62 -7.82 -13.24 -11.04
CA ALA A 62 -8.39 -14.52 -11.45
C ALA A 62 -7.65 -15.64 -10.70
N ASP A 63 -8.38 -16.69 -10.31
CA ASP A 63 -7.83 -17.85 -9.58
C ASP A 63 -7.01 -17.46 -8.33
N GLY A 64 -7.47 -16.43 -7.60
CA GLY A 64 -6.81 -15.93 -6.40
C GLY A 64 -5.50 -15.17 -6.65
N LYS A 65 -5.16 -14.86 -7.90
CA LYS A 65 -3.95 -14.11 -8.26
C LYS A 65 -4.30 -12.83 -9.00
N VAL A 66 -3.56 -11.78 -8.71
CA VAL A 66 -3.61 -10.56 -9.53
C VAL A 66 -3.01 -10.88 -10.90
N ILE A 67 -3.67 -10.46 -11.97
CA ILE A 67 -3.23 -10.69 -13.37
C ILE A 67 -2.96 -9.38 -14.12
N SER A 68 -3.50 -8.26 -13.64
CA SER A 68 -3.31 -6.93 -14.23
C SER A 68 -3.66 -5.83 -13.23
N THR A 69 -3.02 -4.68 -13.38
CA THR A 69 -3.42 -3.42 -12.75
C THR A 69 -3.36 -2.30 -13.79
N GLU A 70 -4.29 -1.38 -13.77
CA GLU A 70 -4.28 -0.18 -14.63
C GLU A 70 -4.94 1.01 -13.91
N GLY A 71 -4.90 2.19 -14.53
CA GLY A 71 -5.59 3.35 -14.00
C GLY A 71 -7.10 3.22 -14.09
N ASP A 72 -7.81 3.68 -13.06
CA ASP A 72 -9.27 3.71 -13.04
C ASP A 72 -9.79 4.87 -13.91
N PRO A 73 -10.49 4.59 -15.04
CA PRO A 73 -11.02 5.63 -15.92
C PRO A 73 -12.13 6.48 -15.28
N ASP A 74 -12.83 5.95 -14.27
CA ASP A 74 -13.92 6.62 -13.59
C ASP A 74 -13.44 7.50 -12.43
N HIS A 75 -12.17 7.37 -12.03
CA HIS A 75 -11.62 8.13 -10.91
C HIS A 75 -11.41 9.61 -11.27
N PRO A 76 -11.95 10.56 -10.48
CA PRO A 76 -12.05 11.97 -10.88
C PRO A 76 -10.70 12.69 -10.98
N ILE A 77 -9.68 12.21 -10.27
CA ILE A 77 -8.34 12.86 -10.23
C ILE A 77 -7.52 12.53 -11.47
N ASN A 78 -7.48 11.25 -11.86
CA ASN A 78 -6.55 10.78 -12.88
C ASN A 78 -7.24 10.27 -14.16
N GLN A 79 -8.54 9.95 -14.13
CA GLN A 79 -9.31 9.58 -15.32
C GLN A 79 -8.61 8.48 -16.15
N GLY A 80 -8.07 7.46 -15.47
CA GLY A 80 -7.34 6.35 -16.08
C GLY A 80 -5.85 6.60 -16.32
N ALA A 81 -5.36 7.83 -16.20
CA ALA A 81 -3.94 8.12 -16.34
C ALA A 81 -3.12 7.59 -15.16
N THR A 82 -1.89 7.14 -15.44
CA THR A 82 -0.93 6.69 -14.44
C THR A 82 0.49 7.13 -14.80
N CYS A 83 1.28 7.58 -13.82
CA CYS A 83 2.73 7.72 -14.02
C CYS A 83 3.40 6.34 -14.05
N ALA A 84 4.70 6.30 -14.38
CA ALA A 84 5.47 5.04 -14.46
C ALA A 84 5.37 4.17 -13.19
N LYS A 85 5.34 4.80 -12.00
CA LYS A 85 5.20 4.09 -10.72
C LYS A 85 3.84 3.40 -10.59
N GLY A 86 2.76 4.15 -10.85
CA GLY A 86 1.39 3.62 -10.77
C GLY A 86 1.14 2.51 -11.80
N ALA A 87 1.66 2.68 -13.02
CA ALA A 87 1.57 1.67 -14.07
C ALA A 87 2.31 0.37 -13.73
N SER A 88 3.34 0.43 -12.86
CA SER A 88 4.15 -0.72 -12.49
C SER A 88 3.71 -1.40 -11.18
N VAL A 89 2.54 -1.07 -10.61
CA VAL A 89 2.06 -1.69 -9.36
C VAL A 89 1.92 -3.21 -9.50
N PHE A 90 1.50 -3.71 -10.66
CA PHE A 90 1.50 -5.15 -10.94
C PHE A 90 2.88 -5.80 -10.70
N GLN A 91 3.96 -5.16 -11.17
CA GLN A 91 5.33 -5.64 -10.97
C GLN A 91 5.80 -5.54 -9.51
N LEU A 92 5.22 -4.63 -8.71
CA LEU A 92 5.46 -4.59 -7.27
C LEU A 92 4.83 -5.81 -6.58
N HIS A 93 3.63 -6.20 -6.98
CA HIS A 93 2.92 -7.36 -6.44
C HIS A 93 3.52 -8.70 -6.91
N ASP A 94 3.70 -8.86 -8.22
CA ASP A 94 4.28 -10.04 -8.85
C ASP A 94 5.80 -9.87 -8.96
N ASN A 95 6.47 -9.94 -7.81
CA ASN A 95 7.91 -9.74 -7.72
C ASN A 95 8.56 -10.93 -7.00
N PRO A 96 9.55 -11.61 -7.62
CA PRO A 96 10.25 -12.73 -6.98
C PRO A 96 11.06 -12.30 -5.75
N ARG A 97 11.29 -10.99 -5.54
CA ARG A 97 11.98 -10.45 -4.36
C ARG A 97 11.05 -10.16 -3.19
N ARG A 98 9.74 -10.41 -3.31
CA ARG A 98 8.81 -10.21 -2.18
C ARG A 98 9.14 -11.18 -1.05
N MET A 99 9.15 -10.63 0.16
CA MET A 99 9.23 -11.41 1.38
C MET A 99 7.92 -12.16 1.59
N THR A 100 7.98 -13.49 1.60
CA THR A 100 6.82 -14.38 1.79
C THR A 100 6.81 -15.08 3.15
N LYS A 101 7.93 -15.03 3.88
CA LYS A 101 8.10 -15.66 5.18
C LYS A 101 8.82 -14.73 6.16
N PRO A 102 8.56 -14.85 7.47
CA PRO A 102 9.35 -14.18 8.49
C PRO A 102 10.80 -14.65 8.47
N LEU A 103 11.73 -13.71 8.63
CA LEU A 103 13.16 -13.98 8.75
C LEU A 103 13.68 -13.49 10.09
N TYR A 104 14.57 -14.28 10.69
CA TYR A 104 15.29 -13.97 11.91
C TYR A 104 16.78 -13.92 11.66
N ARG A 105 17.48 -12.98 12.30
CA ARG A 105 18.94 -12.91 12.30
C ARG A 105 19.42 -12.87 13.74
N ALA A 106 20.17 -13.89 14.14
CA ALA A 106 20.71 -13.98 15.49
C ALA A 106 21.81 -12.91 15.73
N PRO A 107 22.03 -12.47 16.99
CA PRO A 107 23.17 -11.66 17.33
C PRO A 107 24.48 -12.29 16.81
N TYR A 108 25.34 -11.48 16.19
CA TYR A 108 26.61 -11.90 15.59
C TYR A 108 26.51 -12.85 14.38
N SER A 109 25.31 -13.16 13.88
CA SER A 109 25.12 -13.92 12.63
C SER A 109 25.28 -13.03 11.39
N ASP A 110 25.72 -13.62 10.28
CA ASP A 110 25.82 -13.02 8.95
C ASP A 110 24.72 -13.46 7.98
N HIS A 111 23.82 -14.36 8.39
CA HIS A 111 22.76 -14.93 7.56
C HIS A 111 21.38 -14.83 8.20
N TRP A 112 20.34 -15.01 7.39
CA TRP A 112 18.94 -15.03 7.80
C TRP A 112 18.43 -16.48 7.92
N GLU A 113 17.60 -16.72 8.92
CA GLU A 113 16.88 -17.97 9.14
C GLU A 113 15.38 -17.74 8.96
N GLU A 114 14.71 -18.62 8.22
CA GLU A 114 13.24 -18.62 8.18
C GLU A 114 12.67 -19.10 9.52
N LYS A 115 11.60 -18.43 9.99
CA LYS A 115 10.88 -18.78 11.22
C LYS A 115 9.38 -18.68 11.02
N ASP A 116 8.63 -19.42 11.84
CA ASP A 116 7.17 -19.34 11.87
C ASP A 116 6.69 -18.05 12.54
N TRP A 117 5.50 -17.59 12.13
CA TRP A 117 4.86 -16.39 12.67
C TRP A 117 4.70 -16.45 14.19
N ASP A 118 4.26 -17.59 14.73
CA ASP A 118 4.07 -17.75 16.18
C ASP A 118 5.39 -17.60 16.94
N TRP A 119 6.48 -18.14 16.40
CA TRP A 119 7.80 -17.99 17.01
C TRP A 119 8.24 -16.53 16.98
N VAL A 120 8.12 -15.86 15.83
CA VAL A 120 8.55 -14.45 15.67
C VAL A 120 7.75 -13.52 16.57
N LEU A 121 6.43 -13.66 16.60
CA LEU A 121 5.57 -12.81 17.43
C LEU A 121 5.83 -13.03 18.92
N ASN A 122 6.03 -14.27 19.36
CA ASN A 122 6.39 -14.56 20.75
C ASN A 122 7.74 -13.96 21.13
N GLU A 123 8.77 -14.11 20.29
CA GLU A 123 10.10 -13.54 20.54
C GLU A 123 10.08 -12.01 20.60
N ILE A 124 9.37 -11.35 19.68
CA ILE A 124 9.21 -9.90 19.69
C ILE A 124 8.48 -9.45 20.95
N ALA A 125 7.37 -10.11 21.32
CA ALA A 125 6.60 -9.78 22.51
C ALA A 125 7.42 -9.94 23.80
N GLN A 126 8.21 -11.03 23.92
CA GLN A 126 9.10 -11.25 25.07
C GLN A 126 10.17 -10.17 25.18
N ARG A 127 10.76 -9.75 24.06
CA ARG A 127 11.77 -8.68 24.03
C ARG A 127 11.18 -7.33 24.42
N ILE A 128 10.02 -6.98 23.85
CA ILE A 128 9.28 -5.76 24.21
C ILE A 128 8.94 -5.77 25.70
N LYS A 129 8.38 -6.88 26.21
CA LYS A 129 8.03 -7.02 27.63
C LYS A 129 9.25 -6.84 28.52
N LYS A 130 10.34 -7.56 28.23
CA LYS A 130 11.58 -7.49 29.02
C LYS A 130 12.11 -6.06 29.07
N THR A 131 12.29 -5.42 27.90
CA THR A 131 12.80 -4.05 27.83
C THR A 131 11.87 -3.09 28.54
N ARG A 132 10.56 -3.18 28.30
CA ARG A 132 9.59 -2.32 28.97
C ARG A 132 9.64 -2.47 30.48
N ASP A 133 9.63 -3.70 31.02
CA ASP A 133 9.65 -3.93 32.46
C ASP A 133 10.95 -3.44 33.11
N GLU A 134 12.09 -3.58 32.43
CA GLU A 134 13.40 -3.12 32.92
C GLU A 134 13.55 -1.60 32.88
N THR A 135 12.82 -0.89 32.02
CA THR A 135 13.06 0.54 31.75
C THR A 135 11.81 1.43 31.88
N PHE A 136 10.71 0.93 32.45
CA PHE A 136 9.49 1.72 32.62
C PHE A 136 9.66 2.79 33.70
N ILE A 137 9.26 4.01 33.38
CA ILE A 137 9.30 5.18 34.26
C ILE A 137 7.86 5.54 34.62
N THR A 138 7.50 5.34 35.89
CA THR A 138 6.17 5.70 36.41
C THR A 138 6.10 7.19 36.74
N THR A 139 7.10 7.70 37.45
CA THR A 139 7.18 9.11 37.86
C THR A 139 8.52 9.73 37.47
N GLU A 140 8.53 11.03 37.24
CA GLU A 140 9.72 11.81 36.94
C GLU A 140 9.70 13.11 37.73
N LYS A 141 10.88 13.52 38.21
CA LYS A 141 11.05 14.81 38.86
C LYS A 141 11.37 15.88 37.82
N VAL A 142 10.53 16.90 37.73
CA VAL A 142 10.65 17.97 36.74
C VAL A 142 10.77 19.31 37.46
N LYS A 143 11.69 20.15 36.96
CA LYS A 143 11.81 21.54 37.42
C LYS A 143 10.69 22.37 36.80
N THR A 144 9.89 23.00 37.64
CA THR A 144 8.87 23.98 37.23
C THR A 144 9.12 25.32 37.93
N ARG A 145 8.57 26.39 37.37
CA ARG A 145 8.51 27.69 38.06
C ARG A 145 7.15 27.88 38.71
N ASP A 146 7.11 28.52 39.87
CA ASP A 146 5.87 28.95 40.49
C ASP A 146 5.40 30.32 39.95
N GLU A 147 4.28 30.82 40.45
CA GLU A 147 3.70 32.11 40.07
C GLU A 147 4.63 33.31 40.37
N THR A 148 5.60 33.13 41.27
CA THR A 148 6.61 34.12 41.64
C THR A 148 7.89 34.02 40.80
N GLY A 149 7.98 33.00 39.94
CA GLY A 149 9.15 32.72 39.10
C GLY A 149 10.25 31.90 39.78
N ALA A 150 10.04 31.44 41.02
CA ALA A 150 10.98 30.61 41.75
C ALA A 150 10.98 29.16 41.23
N GLU A 151 12.16 28.55 41.11
CA GLU A 151 12.28 27.16 40.67
C GLU A 151 11.93 26.19 41.80
N ARG A 152 11.04 25.24 41.50
CA ARG A 152 10.68 24.13 42.38
C ARG A 152 10.73 22.81 41.62
N GLU A 153 11.05 21.74 42.33
CA GLU A 153 11.03 20.39 41.80
C GLU A 153 9.69 19.74 42.19
N ILE A 154 8.95 19.25 41.20
CA ILE A 154 7.72 18.50 41.41
C ILE A 154 7.87 17.10 40.83
N GLU A 155 7.25 16.12 41.48
CA GLU A 155 7.14 14.77 40.95
C GLU A 155 5.84 14.65 40.15
N ILE A 156 5.94 14.24 38.89
CA ILE A 156 4.80 14.03 38.00
C ILE A 156 4.73 12.58 37.53
N THR A 157 3.54 12.08 37.28
CA THR A 157 3.35 10.77 36.64
C THR A 157 3.58 10.89 35.13
N VAL A 158 4.44 10.03 34.58
CA VAL A 158 4.79 10.03 33.14
C VAL A 158 4.43 8.73 32.43
N ASN A 159 4.46 7.58 33.12
CA ASN A 159 4.09 6.26 32.60
C ASN A 159 4.64 5.96 31.18
N ARG A 160 5.96 6.02 31.01
CA ARG A 160 6.62 5.85 29.71
C ARG A 160 7.83 4.93 29.75
N THR A 161 8.30 4.51 28.58
CA THR A 161 9.61 3.89 28.37
C THR A 161 10.38 4.67 27.31
N ASP A 162 11.62 5.03 27.65
CA ASP A 162 12.53 5.77 26.78
C ASP A 162 13.52 4.82 26.05
N ALA A 163 13.43 3.50 26.30
CA ALA A 163 14.35 2.50 25.74
C ALA A 163 13.85 1.87 24.42
N ILE A 164 12.63 2.22 23.99
CA ILE A 164 12.03 1.72 22.76
C ILE A 164 11.64 2.93 21.90
N ALA A 165 11.92 2.85 20.61
CA ALA A 165 11.49 3.83 19.62
C ALA A 165 10.83 3.13 18.44
N THR A 166 9.92 3.84 17.78
CA THR A 166 9.17 3.31 16.63
C THR A 166 9.24 4.28 15.47
N LEU A 167 9.53 3.75 14.28
CA LEU A 167 9.48 4.47 13.01
C LEU A 167 8.37 3.87 12.16
N GLY A 168 7.23 4.57 12.11
CA GLY A 168 6.04 4.16 11.39
C GLY A 168 5.96 4.79 10.00
N GLY A 169 4.96 4.39 9.22
CA GLY A 169 4.86 4.85 7.83
C GLY A 169 3.51 5.41 7.46
N ALA A 170 3.53 6.52 6.72
CA ALA A 170 2.40 7.01 5.92
C ALA A 170 2.05 6.10 4.72
N ALA A 171 2.73 4.96 4.58
CA ALA A 171 2.46 3.93 3.58
C ALA A 171 1.49 2.85 4.06
N LEU A 172 1.12 2.87 5.35
CA LEU A 172 0.10 2.01 5.92
C LEU A 172 -1.29 2.62 5.71
N ASP A 173 -2.33 1.80 5.84
CA ASP A 173 -3.69 2.30 5.85
C ASP A 173 -3.93 3.19 7.09
N ASN A 174 -4.93 4.08 7.03
CA ASN A 174 -5.23 4.98 8.15
C ASN A 174 -5.62 4.22 9.41
N GLU A 175 -6.36 3.12 9.25
CA GLU A 175 -6.79 2.24 10.32
C GLU A 175 -5.58 1.53 10.97
N GLU A 176 -4.63 1.10 10.15
CA GLU A 176 -3.37 0.50 10.62
C GLU A 176 -2.50 1.54 11.35
N CYS A 177 -2.38 2.77 10.83
CA CYS A 177 -1.70 3.88 11.50
C CYS A 177 -2.33 4.18 12.87
N TYR A 178 -3.67 4.16 12.93
CA TYR A 178 -4.41 4.36 14.17
C TYR A 178 -4.11 3.26 15.20
N LEU A 179 -4.15 1.99 14.79
CA LEU A 179 -3.81 0.85 15.65
C LEU A 179 -2.35 0.89 16.10
N TYR A 180 -1.43 1.18 15.19
CA TYR A 180 0.00 1.27 15.45
C TYR A 180 0.32 2.35 16.50
N SER A 181 -0.23 3.56 16.32
CA SER A 181 -0.05 4.67 17.26
C SER A 181 -0.59 4.35 18.65
N LYS A 182 -1.77 3.71 18.72
CA LYS A 182 -2.35 3.27 19.99
C LYS A 182 -1.50 2.21 20.67
N LEU A 183 -1.04 1.21 19.93
CA LEU A 183 -0.18 0.16 20.47
C LEU A 183 1.09 0.75 21.08
N ALA A 184 1.78 1.66 20.35
CA ALA A 184 2.98 2.31 20.84
C ALA A 184 2.73 3.07 22.15
N ARG A 185 1.66 3.86 22.20
CA ARG A 185 1.29 4.66 23.38
C ARG A 185 0.87 3.78 24.58
N ILE A 186 0.14 2.69 24.36
CA ILE A 186 -0.24 1.73 25.42
C ILE A 186 1.00 1.08 26.04
N LEU A 187 2.03 0.80 25.24
CA LEU A 187 3.30 0.29 25.72
C LEU A 187 4.14 1.35 26.46
N GLY A 188 3.72 2.62 26.45
CA GLY A 188 4.44 3.74 27.06
C GLY A 188 5.53 4.33 26.16
N ILE A 189 5.55 4.01 24.87
CA ILE A 189 6.56 4.50 23.95
C ILE A 189 6.28 5.97 23.61
N VAL A 190 7.27 6.83 23.81
CA VAL A 190 7.18 8.28 23.50
C VAL A 190 7.96 8.66 22.25
N TYR A 191 8.99 7.90 21.87
CA TYR A 191 9.75 8.11 20.65
C TYR A 191 9.02 7.49 19.45
N VAL A 192 7.94 8.14 19.03
CA VAL A 192 7.08 7.72 17.92
C VAL A 192 7.21 8.71 16.78
N GLU A 193 7.93 8.33 15.74
CA GLU A 193 8.27 9.20 14.61
C GLU A 193 7.94 8.51 13.27
N HIS A 194 7.84 9.28 12.19
CA HIS A 194 7.55 8.77 10.85
C HIS A 194 8.00 9.75 9.77
N CYS A 195 7.76 9.42 8.51
CA CYS A 195 8.18 10.21 7.35
C CYS A 195 7.71 11.67 7.34
N ALA A 196 6.61 12.06 8.01
CA ALA A 196 6.21 13.48 8.04
C ALA A 196 7.06 14.36 8.99
N ARG A 197 8.03 13.77 9.71
CA ARG A 197 9.04 14.54 10.45
C ARG A 197 10.04 15.22 9.51
N LEU A 198 10.37 14.58 8.40
CA LEU A 198 11.33 15.03 7.41
C LEU A 198 10.65 15.96 6.40
#